data_AF-A0A3B9YIH0-F1
#
_entry.id   AF-A0A3B9YIH0-F1
#
_cell.length_a   1.000
_cell.length_b   1.000
_cell.length_c   1.000
_cell.angle_alpha   90.00
_cell.angle_beta   90.00
_cell.angle_gamma   90.00
#
_symmetry.space_group_name_H-M   'P 1'
#
loop_
_entity.id
_entity.type
_entity.pdbx_description
1 polymer ?
#
loop_
_entity_poly.entity_id
_entity_poly.type
_entity_poly.pdbx_seq_one_letter_code
_entity_poly.pdbx_strand_id
1 'polypeptide(L)'
;MSRAWAAILGTGLALCGSAAALRPTNDFQLAEELTRRVDALDLELKGLSTLQASYPGRCSDPALAAERARLVEGLRRRTQTLSDVLKEYFALRERNDFIAIGLAGAALKRRGASADDSVKKVAQLFARKDVGEQVRQFRDSTEKALADDDRAFQDAQETCRRERRRRTAGLALLALAVLLSGGLWLYWKRTINRERGP
;
A
#
# COMPACT_ATOMS: atom_id res chain seq x y z
N MET A 1 -69.77 -6.73 -29.24
CA MET A 1 -68.83 -5.70 -28.76
C MET A 1 -67.43 -6.28 -28.83
N SER A 2 -66.78 -6.20 -29.99
CA SER A 2 -65.86 -5.13 -30.45
C SER A 2 -64.43 -5.30 -29.95
N ARG A 3 -63.56 -5.44 -30.95
CA ARG A 3 -62.10 -5.62 -30.94
C ARG A 3 -61.37 -4.41 -30.35
N ALA A 4 -60.20 -4.62 -29.75
CA ALA A 4 -59.02 -3.77 -29.94
C ALA A 4 -57.74 -4.50 -29.53
N TRP A 5 -56.90 -4.76 -30.52
CA TRP A 5 -55.49 -5.14 -30.43
C TRP A 5 -54.63 -3.88 -30.43
N ALA A 6 -53.39 -4.01 -29.93
CA ALA A 6 -52.21 -3.14 -30.16
C ALA A 6 -52.28 -1.75 -29.47
N ALA A 7 -51.21 -1.10 -29.01
CA ALA A 7 -49.80 -1.26 -29.33
C ALA A 7 -48.94 -0.38 -28.36
N ILE A 8 -47.70 -0.85 -28.12
CA ILE A 8 -46.45 -0.05 -28.25
C ILE A 8 -45.96 0.85 -27.08
N LEU A 9 -44.79 0.41 -26.57
CA LEU A 9 -43.56 1.14 -26.21
C LEU A 9 -43.68 2.42 -25.36
N GLY A 10 -43.41 2.26 -24.05
CA GLY A 10 -43.10 3.34 -23.13
C GLY A 10 -41.81 3.06 -22.37
N THR A 11 -40.68 3.37 -23.01
CA THR A 11 -39.44 3.92 -22.44
C THR A 11 -39.22 3.80 -20.92
N GLY A 12 -38.19 3.05 -20.52
CA GLY A 12 -37.66 3.06 -19.16
C GLY A 12 -36.27 2.44 -18.99
N LEU A 13 -35.50 2.34 -20.08
CA LEU A 13 -34.06 2.06 -20.03
C LEU A 13 -33.35 3.31 -19.50
N ALA A 14 -33.22 3.40 -18.17
CA ALA A 14 -32.49 4.47 -17.51
C ALA A 14 -31.72 3.94 -16.29
N LEU A 15 -30.88 2.93 -16.50
CA LEU A 15 -29.77 2.58 -15.59
C LEU A 15 -28.50 2.25 -16.40
N CYS A 16 -28.25 3.04 -17.44
CA CYS A 16 -26.89 3.26 -17.95
C CYS A 16 -26.56 4.72 -17.71
N GLY A 17 -25.57 5.00 -16.86
CA GLY A 17 -24.99 6.33 -16.79
C GLY A 17 -24.66 6.81 -15.39
N SER A 18 -23.68 6.19 -14.73
CA SER A 18 -22.85 6.84 -13.70
C SER A 18 -21.54 6.08 -13.45
N ALA A 19 -20.93 5.52 -14.51
CA ALA A 19 -19.55 4.99 -14.47
C ALA A 19 -18.69 5.53 -15.64
N ALA A 20 -19.10 6.68 -16.20
CA ALA A 20 -18.36 7.41 -17.23
C ALA A 20 -17.93 8.79 -16.71
N ALA A 21 -17.59 8.87 -15.43
CA ALA A 21 -16.97 10.06 -14.86
C ALA A 21 -15.48 10.07 -15.25
N LEU A 22 -15.19 10.87 -16.29
CA LEU A 22 -13.87 11.34 -16.74
C LEU A 22 -12.91 10.28 -17.28
N ARG A 23 -13.06 9.93 -18.56
CA ARG A 23 -11.93 9.45 -19.38
C ARG A 23 -11.10 10.66 -19.80
N PRO A 24 -9.86 10.82 -19.33
CA PRO A 24 -8.97 11.86 -19.85
C PRO A 24 -8.53 11.41 -21.25
N THR A 25 -9.07 12.03 -22.30
CA THR A 25 -8.75 11.75 -23.71
C THR A 25 -7.38 12.33 -24.14
N ASN A 26 -6.40 12.35 -23.23
CA ASN A 26 -5.08 12.90 -23.51
C ASN A 26 -4.02 12.20 -22.64
N ASP A 27 -3.03 11.54 -23.27
CA ASP A 27 -1.90 10.87 -22.59
C ASP A 27 -1.20 11.77 -21.56
N PHE A 28 -1.22 13.09 -21.81
CA PHE A 28 -0.67 14.09 -20.90
C PHE A 28 -1.40 14.12 -19.55
N GLN A 29 -2.73 14.07 -19.56
CA GLN A 29 -3.53 14.10 -18.33
C GLN A 29 -3.34 12.82 -17.51
N LEU A 30 -3.23 11.66 -18.18
CA LEU A 30 -2.94 10.40 -17.52
C LEU A 30 -1.52 10.37 -16.94
N ALA A 31 -0.53 10.89 -17.65
CA ALA A 31 0.84 10.98 -17.13
C ALA A 31 0.93 11.90 -15.91
N GLU A 32 0.28 13.07 -15.95
CA GLU A 32 0.22 13.99 -14.82
C GLU A 32 -0.51 13.39 -13.61
N GLU A 33 -1.62 12.69 -13.86
CA GLU A 33 -2.37 11.97 -12.83
C GLU A 33 -1.54 10.85 -12.19
N LEU A 34 -0.76 10.10 -12.98
CA LEU A 34 0.18 9.10 -12.46
C LEU A 34 1.23 9.73 -11.55
N THR A 35 1.85 10.85 -11.96
CA THR A 35 2.82 11.56 -11.13
C THR A 35 2.21 12.04 -9.82
N ARG A 36 1.03 12.68 -9.86
CA ARG A 36 0.34 13.13 -8.65
C ARG A 36 0.02 11.99 -7.68
N ARG A 37 -0.32 10.82 -8.22
CA ARG A 37 -0.59 9.62 -7.40
C ARG A 37 0.69 9.05 -6.79
N VAL A 38 1.79 9.06 -7.52
CA VAL A 38 3.11 8.69 -7.01
C VAL A 38 3.51 9.63 -5.86
N ASP A 39 3.40 10.94 -6.03
CA ASP A 39 3.73 11.93 -4.99
C ASP A 39 2.88 11.74 -3.73
N ALA A 40 1.57 11.47 -3.90
CA ALA A 40 0.67 11.20 -2.79
C ALA A 40 1.00 9.89 -2.06
N LEU A 41 1.39 8.84 -2.79
CA LEU A 41 1.83 7.57 -2.21
C LEU A 41 3.18 7.71 -1.49
N ASP A 42 4.11 8.51 -2.03
CA ASP A 42 5.42 8.76 -1.42
C ASP A 42 5.27 9.44 -0.05
N LEU A 43 4.33 10.38 0.06
CA LEU A 43 4.01 11.01 1.34
C LEU A 43 3.46 10.01 2.36
N GLU A 44 2.57 9.10 1.95
CA GLU A 44 2.04 8.05 2.84
C GLU A 44 3.12 7.02 3.22
N LEU A 45 4.02 6.68 2.31
CA LEU A 45 5.18 5.82 2.59
C LEU A 45 6.13 6.44 3.62
N LYS A 46 6.35 7.76 3.56
CA LYS A 46 7.08 8.50 4.60
C LYS A 46 6.35 8.45 5.96
N GLY A 47 5.02 8.47 5.93
CA GLY A 47 4.20 8.23 7.12
C GLY A 47 4.43 6.83 7.71
N LEU A 48 4.44 5.81 6.85
CA LEU A 48 4.70 4.43 7.26
C LEU A 48 6.11 4.25 7.84
N SER A 49 7.15 4.82 7.21
CA SER A 49 8.52 4.73 7.72
C SER A 49 8.70 5.46 9.06
N THR A 50 8.00 6.58 9.25
CA THR A 50 7.94 7.29 10.54
C THR A 50 7.29 6.41 11.61
N LEU A 51 6.19 5.73 11.26
CA LEU A 51 5.52 4.80 12.16
C LEU A 51 6.43 3.60 12.51
N GLN A 52 7.15 3.06 11.51
CA GLN A 52 8.09 1.95 11.68
C GLN A 52 9.19 2.26 12.70
N ALA A 53 9.71 3.51 12.71
CA ALA A 53 10.70 3.94 13.69
C ALA A 53 10.19 3.87 15.15
N SER A 54 8.87 3.91 15.37
CA SER A 54 8.26 3.84 16.69
C SER A 54 8.02 2.41 17.21
N TYR A 55 8.18 1.38 16.37
CA TYR A 55 7.88 -0.01 16.73
C TYR A 55 8.64 -0.55 17.95
N PRO A 56 9.97 -0.32 18.11
CA PRO A 56 10.71 -0.88 19.23
C PRO A 56 10.21 -0.39 20.60
N GLY A 57 9.70 0.85 20.68
CA GLY A 57 9.26 1.47 21.93
C GLY A 57 7.77 1.30 22.24
N ARG A 58 6.94 0.93 21.26
CA ARG A 58 5.46 0.92 21.37
C ARG A 58 4.82 -0.39 20.91
N CYS A 59 5.58 -1.47 20.90
CA CYS A 59 5.15 -2.80 20.45
C CYS A 59 3.90 -3.39 21.13
N SER A 60 3.56 -2.97 22.36
CA SER A 60 2.36 -3.41 23.08
C SER A 60 1.17 -2.48 22.95
N ASP A 61 1.32 -1.40 22.17
CA ASP A 61 0.29 -0.39 22.00
C ASP A 61 -0.70 -0.81 20.89
N PRO A 62 -1.97 -1.10 21.22
CA PRO A 62 -2.97 -1.47 20.22
C PRO A 62 -3.29 -0.33 19.26
N ALA A 63 -3.11 0.94 19.66
CA ALA A 63 -3.37 2.08 18.79
C ALA A 63 -2.37 2.13 17.63
N LEU A 64 -1.10 1.81 17.89
CA LEU A 64 -0.06 1.74 16.86
C LEU A 64 -0.36 0.63 15.85
N ALA A 65 -0.81 -0.54 16.31
CA ALA A 65 -1.19 -1.64 15.42
C ALA A 65 -2.39 -1.27 14.54
N ALA A 66 -3.38 -0.57 15.08
CA ALA A 66 -4.54 -0.09 14.33
C ALA A 66 -4.17 1.00 13.31
N GLU A 67 -3.31 1.94 13.69
CA GLU A 67 -2.80 2.99 12.81
C GLU A 67 -2.00 2.40 11.65
N ARG A 68 -1.10 1.44 11.95
CA ARG A 68 -0.37 0.67 10.94
C ARG A 68 -1.31 -0.02 9.97
N ALA A 69 -2.28 -0.78 10.48
CA ALA A 69 -3.23 -1.51 9.64
C ALA A 69 -3.99 -0.58 8.70
N ARG A 70 -4.42 0.59 9.21
CA ARG A 70 -5.07 1.63 8.40
C ARG A 70 -4.16 2.16 7.29
N LEU A 71 -2.90 2.49 7.61
CA LEU A 71 -1.93 3.01 6.63
C LEU A 71 -1.57 1.97 5.57
N VAL A 72 -1.26 0.74 5.97
CA VAL A 72 -0.93 -0.36 5.06
C VAL A 72 -2.08 -0.65 4.11
N GLU A 73 -3.31 -0.71 4.63
CA GLU A 73 -4.50 -0.94 3.81
C GLU A 73 -4.78 0.23 2.85
N GLY A 74 -4.56 1.47 3.29
CA GLY A 74 -4.65 2.66 2.45
C GLY A 74 -3.64 2.64 1.30
N LEU A 75 -2.37 2.35 1.62
CA LEU A 75 -1.28 2.20 0.66
C LEU A 75 -1.59 1.10 -0.36
N ARG A 76 -2.01 -0.10 0.08
CA ARG A 76 -2.38 -1.21 -0.82
C ARG A 76 -3.46 -0.82 -1.81
N ARG A 77 -4.54 -0.19 -1.34
CA ARG A 77 -5.63 0.28 -2.22
C ARG A 77 -5.15 1.31 -3.22
N ARG A 78 -4.33 2.28 -2.81
CA ARG A 78 -3.80 3.32 -3.71
C ARG A 78 -2.81 2.76 -4.72
N THR A 79 -1.94 1.83 -4.33
CA THR A 79 -1.01 1.12 -5.23
C THR A 79 -1.76 0.28 -6.27
N GLN A 80 -2.89 -0.33 -5.87
CA GLN A 80 -3.77 -1.02 -6.81
C GLN A 80 -4.39 -0.06 -7.82
N THR A 81 -4.93 1.08 -7.36
CA THR A 81 -5.48 2.09 -8.26
C THR A 81 -4.41 2.69 -9.17
N LEU A 82 -3.19 2.91 -8.67
CA LEU A 82 -2.04 3.34 -9.49
C LEU A 82 -1.75 2.32 -10.59
N SER A 83 -1.79 1.03 -10.28
CA SER A 83 -1.59 -0.05 -11.25
C SER A 83 -2.68 -0.07 -12.32
N ASP A 84 -3.93 0.21 -11.96
CA ASP A 84 -5.04 0.25 -12.93
C ASP A 84 -4.95 1.47 -13.85
N VAL A 85 -4.60 2.64 -13.33
CA VAL A 85 -4.33 3.85 -14.15
C VAL A 85 -3.12 3.62 -15.05
N LEU A 86 -2.09 2.93 -14.57
CA LEU A 86 -0.91 2.59 -15.36
C LEU A 86 -1.24 1.65 -16.52
N LYS A 87 -2.12 0.66 -16.31
CA LYS A 87 -2.63 -0.19 -17.40
C LYS A 87 -3.39 0.62 -18.43
N GLU A 88 -4.25 1.55 -17.99
CA GLU A 88 -4.98 2.44 -18.90
C GLU A 88 -4.03 3.34 -19.71
N TYR A 89 -3.01 3.89 -19.06
CA TYR A 89 -1.95 4.66 -19.73
C TYR A 89 -1.23 3.85 -20.81
N PHE A 90 -0.82 2.61 -20.52
CA PHE A 90 -0.18 1.76 -21.52
C PHE A 90 -1.11 1.38 -22.66
N ALA A 91 -2.39 1.09 -22.38
CA ALA A 91 -3.38 0.77 -23.41
C ALA A 91 -3.67 1.96 -24.34
N LEU A 92 -3.72 3.19 -23.80
CA LEU A 92 -3.91 4.41 -24.59
C LEU A 92 -2.67 4.71 -25.43
N ARG A 93 -1.48 4.57 -24.82
CA ARG A 93 -0.20 4.74 -25.50
C ARG A 93 -0.03 3.78 -26.67
N GLU A 94 -0.31 2.50 -26.47
CA GLU A 94 -0.21 1.48 -27.52
C GLU A 94 -1.11 1.86 -28.72
N ARG A 95 -2.34 2.31 -28.46
CA ARG A 95 -3.24 2.80 -29.52
C ARG A 95 -2.67 4.02 -30.25
N ASN A 96 -2.10 4.98 -29.52
CA ASN A 96 -1.50 6.18 -30.10
C ASN A 96 -0.26 5.84 -30.94
N ASP A 97 0.58 4.90 -30.49
CA ASP A 97 1.73 4.41 -31.22
C ASP A 97 1.30 3.70 -32.52
N PHE A 98 0.24 2.86 -32.48
CA PHE A 98 -0.33 2.24 -33.68
C PHE A 98 -0.87 3.27 -34.69
N ILE A 99 -1.59 4.29 -34.23
CA ILE A 99 -2.11 5.37 -35.09
C ILE A 99 -0.96 6.18 -35.69
N ALA A 100 0.08 6.48 -34.90
CA ALA A 100 1.25 7.21 -35.37
C ALA A 100 2.02 6.44 -36.45
N ILE A 101 2.21 5.12 -36.27
CA ILE A 101 2.82 4.25 -37.28
C ILE A 101 1.96 4.20 -38.56
N GLY A 102 0.64 4.08 -38.43
CA GLY A 102 -0.29 4.10 -39.56
C GLY A 102 -0.26 5.41 -40.34
N LEU A 103 -0.23 6.55 -39.64
CA LEU A 103 -0.10 7.88 -40.25
C LEU A 103 1.27 8.09 -40.89
N ALA A 104 2.35 7.64 -40.26
CA ALA A 104 3.70 7.69 -40.84
C ALA A 104 3.78 6.83 -42.11
N GLY A 105 3.20 5.63 -42.10
CA GLY A 105 3.10 4.75 -43.26
C GLY A 105 2.26 5.37 -44.40
N ALA A 106 1.16 6.05 -44.08
CA ALA A 106 0.35 6.77 -45.05
C ALA A 106 1.04 8.03 -45.60
N ALA A 107 1.79 8.76 -44.77
CA ALA A 107 2.57 9.93 -45.15
C ALA A 107 3.77 9.56 -46.04
N LEU A 108 4.47 8.44 -45.75
CA LEU A 108 5.51 7.89 -46.61
C LEU A 108 4.97 7.46 -47.98
N LYS A 109 3.72 6.96 -48.03
CA LYS A 109 3.06 6.57 -49.30
C LYS A 109 2.62 7.80 -50.12
N ARG A 110 2.27 8.90 -49.46
CA ARG A 110 1.99 10.21 -50.09
C ARG A 110 3.28 11.04 -50.18
N ARG A 111 4.13 10.68 -51.14
CA ARG A 111 5.36 11.40 -51.57
C ARG A 111 5.38 12.90 -51.18
N GLY A 112 6.34 13.31 -50.35
CA GLY A 112 6.85 14.69 -50.30
C GLY A 112 6.69 15.50 -49.01
N ALA A 113 6.12 14.96 -47.93
CA ALA A 113 6.08 15.67 -46.65
C ALA A 113 7.48 15.68 -46.00
N SER A 114 7.98 16.85 -45.64
CA SER A 114 9.32 17.05 -45.07
C SER A 114 9.54 16.16 -43.83
N ALA A 115 10.70 15.50 -43.78
CA ALA A 115 11.07 14.60 -42.70
C ALA A 115 11.09 15.29 -41.32
N ASP A 116 11.31 16.61 -41.26
CA ASP A 116 11.49 17.36 -40.02
C ASP A 116 10.25 17.42 -39.11
N ASP A 117 9.05 17.61 -39.67
CA ASP A 117 7.81 17.71 -38.87
C ASP A 117 7.35 16.34 -38.35
N SER A 118 7.65 15.29 -39.11
CA SER A 118 7.35 13.90 -38.76
C SER A 118 8.25 13.42 -37.62
N VAL A 119 9.56 13.75 -37.69
CA VAL A 119 10.56 13.36 -36.68
C VAL A 119 10.35 14.08 -35.35
N LYS A 120 9.98 15.38 -35.35
CA LYS A 120 9.65 16.11 -34.10
C LYS A 120 8.44 15.53 -33.37
N LYS A 121 7.37 15.15 -34.09
CA LYS A 121 6.19 14.50 -33.49
C LYS A 121 6.52 13.12 -32.91
N VAL A 122 7.38 12.36 -33.58
CA VAL A 122 7.87 11.06 -33.09
C VAL A 122 8.79 11.23 -31.88
N ALA A 123 9.68 12.22 -31.85
CA ALA A 123 10.55 12.48 -30.70
C ALA A 123 9.78 12.86 -29.42
N GLN A 124 8.67 13.62 -29.54
CA GLN A 124 7.79 13.92 -28.40
C GLN A 124 7.04 12.68 -27.86
N LEU A 125 6.80 11.66 -28.69
CA LEU A 125 6.26 10.36 -28.26
C LEU A 125 7.31 9.55 -27.47
N PHE A 126 8.59 9.64 -27.85
CA PHE A 126 9.68 8.90 -27.19
C PHE A 126 10.11 9.50 -25.84
N ALA A 127 10.14 10.84 -25.68
CA ALA A 127 10.48 11.50 -24.42
C ALA A 127 9.56 11.16 -23.23
N ARG A 128 8.44 10.48 -23.50
CA ARG A 128 7.43 10.08 -22.50
C ARG A 128 7.52 8.61 -22.08
N LYS A 129 8.49 7.83 -22.61
CA LYS A 129 8.69 6.42 -22.19
C LYS A 129 9.03 6.29 -20.71
N ASP A 130 9.66 7.31 -20.15
CA ASP A 130 10.23 7.25 -18.80
C ASP A 130 9.17 7.26 -17.70
N VAL A 131 7.99 7.87 -17.91
CA VAL A 131 6.94 7.97 -16.87
C VAL A 131 6.40 6.58 -16.52
N GLY A 132 6.09 5.75 -17.53
CA GLY A 132 5.55 4.42 -17.28
C GLY A 132 6.53 3.52 -16.53
N GLU A 133 7.83 3.63 -16.85
CA GLU A 133 8.89 2.88 -16.18
C GLU A 133 9.13 3.38 -14.74
N GLN A 134 9.19 4.70 -14.53
CA GLN A 134 9.31 5.30 -13.20
C GLN A 134 8.17 4.89 -12.28
N VAL A 135 6.93 4.88 -12.78
CA VAL A 135 5.76 4.47 -12.01
C VAL A 135 5.81 2.96 -11.67
N ARG A 136 6.28 2.11 -12.59
CA ARG A 136 6.50 0.68 -12.30
C ARG A 136 7.53 0.48 -11.22
N GLN A 137 8.69 1.12 -11.35
CA GLN A 137 9.76 1.04 -10.36
C GLN A 137 9.30 1.54 -8.99
N PHE A 138 8.52 2.62 -8.95
CA PHE A 138 7.94 3.13 -7.71
C PHE A 138 6.91 2.17 -7.10
N ARG A 139 6.07 1.52 -7.90
CA ARG A 139 5.15 0.48 -7.42
C ARG A 139 5.91 -0.68 -6.80
N ASP A 140 6.93 -1.19 -7.49
CA ASP A 140 7.71 -2.33 -7.04
C ASP A 140 8.50 -1.98 -5.76
N SER A 141 9.01 -0.75 -5.63
CA SER A 141 9.64 -0.28 -4.40
C SER A 141 8.64 -0.11 -3.25
N THR A 142 7.40 0.33 -3.55
CA THR A 142 6.31 0.41 -2.58
C THR A 142 5.93 -0.96 -2.03
N GLU A 143 5.79 -1.97 -2.90
CA GLU A 143 5.50 -3.35 -2.49
C GLU A 143 6.61 -3.91 -1.60
N LYS A 144 7.88 -3.64 -1.95
CA LYS A 144 9.02 -4.00 -1.13
C LYS A 144 9.00 -3.31 0.23
N ALA A 145 8.71 -2.01 0.28
CA ALA A 145 8.61 -1.26 1.53
C ALA A 145 7.51 -1.80 2.46
N LEU A 146 6.34 -2.18 1.89
CA LEU A 146 5.27 -2.83 2.66
C LEU A 146 5.70 -4.19 3.24
N ALA A 147 6.42 -5.00 2.45
CA ALA A 147 6.96 -6.27 2.92
C ALA A 147 8.01 -6.10 4.03
N ASP A 148 8.89 -5.11 3.90
CA ASP A 148 9.90 -4.80 4.90
C ASP A 148 9.28 -4.23 6.20
N ASP A 149 8.20 -3.44 6.09
CA ASP A 149 7.42 -2.98 7.25
C ASP A 149 6.71 -4.15 7.97
N ASP A 150 6.11 -5.09 7.22
CA ASP A 150 5.50 -6.31 7.78
C ASP A 150 6.52 -7.10 8.62
N ARG A 151 7.75 -7.27 8.10
CA ARG A 151 8.84 -7.94 8.84
C ARG A 151 9.24 -7.15 10.09
N ALA A 152 9.49 -5.86 9.96
CA ALA A 152 9.91 -5.02 11.07
C ALA A 152 8.87 -5.00 12.21
N PHE A 153 7.59 -5.00 11.87
CA PHE A 153 6.51 -5.05 12.85
C PHE A 153 6.45 -6.41 13.57
N GLN A 154 6.63 -7.52 12.84
CA GLN A 154 6.70 -8.86 13.44
C GLN A 154 7.91 -9.00 14.37
N ASP A 155 9.09 -8.56 13.94
CA ASP A 155 10.32 -8.58 14.74
C ASP A 155 10.17 -7.77 16.03
N ALA A 156 9.53 -6.60 15.97
CA ALA A 156 9.24 -5.79 17.13
C ALA A 156 8.28 -6.49 18.11
N GLN A 157 7.23 -7.15 17.60
CA GLN A 157 6.33 -7.95 18.45
C GLN A 157 7.04 -9.12 19.12
N GLU A 158 7.88 -9.84 18.38
CA GLU A 158 8.64 -10.96 18.94
C GLU A 158 9.61 -10.50 20.01
N THR A 159 10.33 -9.41 19.76
CA THR A 159 11.26 -8.81 20.71
C THR A 159 10.55 -8.47 22.01
N CYS A 160 9.38 -7.82 21.93
CA CYS A 160 8.61 -7.48 23.11
C CYS A 160 8.00 -8.69 23.82
N ARG A 161 7.57 -9.73 23.09
CA ARG A 161 7.13 -10.99 23.70
C ARG A 161 8.27 -11.65 24.48
N ARG A 162 9.48 -11.69 23.91
CA ARG A 162 10.68 -12.23 24.56
C ARG A 162 11.05 -11.42 25.80
N GLU A 163 11.00 -10.10 25.71
CA GLU A 163 11.31 -9.22 26.84
C GLU A 163 10.29 -9.36 27.97
N ARG A 164 8.99 -9.42 27.66
CA ARG A 164 7.93 -9.65 28.65
C ARG A 164 8.09 -11.01 29.34
N ARG A 165 8.46 -12.06 28.60
CA ARG A 165 8.77 -13.38 29.17
C ARG A 165 9.98 -13.32 30.11
N ARG A 166 11.04 -12.61 29.74
CA ARG A 166 12.23 -12.44 30.61
C ARG A 166 11.89 -11.66 31.88
N ARG A 167 11.14 -10.57 31.79
CA ARG A 167 10.70 -9.78 32.95
C ARG A 167 9.83 -10.60 33.91
N THR A 168 8.85 -11.34 33.37
CA THR A 168 7.99 -12.20 34.19
C THR A 168 8.75 -13.36 34.84
N ALA A 169 9.67 -14.00 34.12
CA ALA A 169 10.55 -15.02 34.69
C ALA A 169 11.46 -14.45 35.78
N GLY A 170 12.05 -13.27 35.57
CA GLY A 170 12.87 -12.59 36.58
C GLY A 170 12.09 -12.25 37.85
N LEU A 171 10.86 -11.74 37.71
CA LEU A 171 9.98 -11.47 38.84
C LEU A 171 9.57 -12.76 39.56
N ALA A 172 9.29 -13.84 38.84
CA ALA A 172 8.97 -15.13 39.45
C ALA A 172 10.15 -15.69 40.26
N LEU A 173 11.39 -15.56 39.77
CA LEU A 173 12.59 -15.96 40.50
C LEU A 173 12.80 -15.12 41.76
N LEU A 174 12.57 -13.81 41.69
CA LEU A 174 12.64 -12.94 42.87
C LEU A 174 11.56 -13.31 43.90
N ALA A 175 10.33 -13.54 43.47
CA ALA A 175 9.25 -13.98 44.36
C ALA A 175 9.58 -15.32 45.02
N LEU A 176 10.16 -16.27 44.28
CA LEU A 176 10.59 -17.56 44.82
C LEU A 176 11.72 -17.39 45.83
N ALA A 177 12.70 -16.50 45.59
CA ALA A 177 13.76 -16.20 46.55
C ALA A 177 13.23 -15.56 47.84
N VAL A 178 12.22 -14.68 47.75
CA VAL A 178 11.54 -14.09 48.92
C VAL A 178 10.79 -15.16 49.71
N LEU A 179 10.09 -16.08 49.03
CA LEU A 179 9.38 -17.18 49.70
C LEU A 179 10.34 -18.15 50.40
N LEU A 180 11.45 -18.52 49.76
CA LEU A 180 12.45 -19.40 50.34
C LEU A 180 13.16 -18.76 51.52
N SER A 181 13.54 -17.48 51.43
CA SER A 181 14.16 -16.77 52.55
C SER A 181 13.19 -16.58 53.73
N GLY A 182 11.93 -16.26 53.47
CA GLY A 182 10.89 -16.18 54.50
C GLY A 182 10.61 -17.54 55.16
N GLY A 183 10.53 -18.62 54.37
CA GLY A 183 10.37 -19.99 54.87
C GLY A 183 11.55 -20.44 55.74
N LEU A 184 12.78 -20.14 55.30
CA LEU A 184 14.00 -20.44 56.05
C LEU A 184 14.05 -19.66 57.37
N TRP A 185 13.67 -18.39 57.37
CA TRP A 185 13.58 -17.57 58.58
C TRP A 185 12.55 -18.10 59.57
N LEU A 186 11.35 -18.47 59.10
CA LEU A 186 10.30 -19.08 59.94
C LEU A 186 10.74 -20.43 60.51
N TYR A 187 11.42 -21.25 59.72
CA TYR A 187 11.99 -22.52 60.17
C TYR A 187 13.03 -22.30 61.26
N TRP A 188 13.98 -21.39 61.05
CA TRP A 188 15.04 -21.08 62.01
C TRP A 188 14.50 -20.48 63.31
N LYS A 189 13.48 -19.61 63.23
CA LYS A 189 12.78 -19.08 64.41
C LYS A 189 12.11 -20.19 65.23
N ARG A 190 11.50 -21.18 64.57
CA ARG A 190 10.87 -22.32 65.24
C ARG A 190 11.89 -23.25 65.91
N THR A 191 13.04 -23.49 65.30
CA THR A 191 14.09 -24.33 65.89
C THR A 191 14.68 -23.70 67.15
N ILE A 192 14.98 -22.39 67.13
CA ILE A 192 15.48 -21.68 68.31
C ILE A 192 14.47 -21.69 69.46
N ASN A 193 13.18 -21.46 69.17
CA ASN A 193 12.16 -21.48 70.21
C ASN A 193 11.94 -22.88 70.82
N ARG A 194 12.24 -23.97 70.10
CA ARG A 194 12.21 -25.32 70.66
C ARG A 194 13.35 -25.58 71.64
N GLU A 195 14.54 -25.08 71.34
CA GLU A 195 15.72 -25.26 72.21
C GLU A 195 15.65 -24.41 73.49
N ARG A 196 14.88 -23.31 73.47
CA ARG A 196 14.73 -22.43 74.64
C ARG A 196 13.77 -22.93 75.70
N GLY A 197 12.94 -23.95 75.43
CA GLY A 197 11.97 -24.51 76.38
C GLY A 197 10.93 -23.48 76.89
N PRO A 198 9.83 -23.92 77.50
CA PRO A 198 8.96 -23.04 78.29
C PRO A 198 9.67 -22.51 79.55
#